data_AF-A0A1Q7C7P9-F1
#
_entry.id   AF-A0A1Q7C7P9-F1
#
_cell.length_a   1.000
_cell.length_b   1.000
_cell.length_c   1.000
_cell.angle_alpha   90.00
_cell.angle_beta   90.00
_cell.angle_gamma   90.00
#
_symmetry.space_group_name_H-M   'P 1'
#
loop_
_entity.id
_entity.type
_entity.pdbx_description
1 polymer ?
#
loop_
_entity_poly.entity_id
_entity_poly.type
_entity_poly.pdbx_seq_one_letter_code
_entity_poly.pdbx_strand_id
1 'polypeptide(L)'
;MRGLALIAAVLLVSCGSLKDESQSGALAGARDRHIVDVDGGWSLDAPSSWFDRPSAQHGREIMSYDPTGMDNSGNTPPPGGIFFRLQMQQNPDRLDAAAFLRARGQGTGNGVLEHSQLVIAGQPAEFYLVRQPLPLGMAHLEQTLSWYLRSPFFDDRMVVISAVPGDSQLRAEVERIVASLRFARPAAVNLMPTISRADALARVLSRPGLAVDRIEAKLVLYKELEATNQFGRSGMDDPDSLVWVVVYSGKGIPNRFLGPPPMTTGSTQTPEPCVWAWEVFHADTSPGSTGFGCNPRFTWPEWFAGLPDHS
;
A
#
# COMPACT_ATOMS: atom_id res chain seq x y z
N MET A 1 -58.78 1.42 21.97
CA MET A 1 -57.45 1.82 21.50
C MET A 1 -56.46 0.75 21.93
N ARG A 2 -55.63 0.30 20.97
CA ARG A 2 -54.68 -0.83 21.05
C ARG A 2 -53.35 -0.38 21.69
N GLY A 3 -52.60 -1.33 22.23
CA GLY A 3 -51.20 -1.20 22.65
C GLY A 3 -50.88 -2.20 23.79
N LEU A 4 -50.82 -3.51 23.55
CA LEU A 4 -49.77 -4.31 22.88
C LEU A 4 -48.40 -4.25 23.59
N ALA A 5 -48.08 -5.40 24.18
CA ALA A 5 -46.98 -5.71 25.08
C ALA A 5 -45.62 -5.87 24.36
N LEU A 6 -44.54 -5.50 25.04
CA LEU A 6 -43.18 -5.92 24.70
C LEU A 6 -42.85 -7.21 25.46
N ILE A 7 -42.67 -8.30 24.73
CA ILE A 7 -42.08 -9.56 25.22
C ILE A 7 -40.61 -9.54 24.81
N ALA A 8 -39.72 -9.54 25.81
CA ALA A 8 -38.30 -9.81 25.62
C ALA A 8 -38.09 -11.33 25.46
N ALA A 9 -37.44 -11.74 24.38
CA ALA A 9 -37.00 -13.12 24.18
C ALA A 9 -35.48 -13.18 24.23
N VAL A 10 -34.97 -13.76 25.32
CA VAL A 10 -33.58 -14.23 25.47
C VAL A 10 -33.54 -15.64 24.85
N LEU A 11 -32.66 -15.86 23.87
CA LEU A 11 -32.40 -17.19 23.32
C LEU A 11 -31.03 -17.67 23.80
N LEU A 12 -31.08 -18.57 24.78
CA LEU A 12 -30.02 -19.51 25.15
C LEU A 12 -30.05 -20.68 24.16
N VAL A 13 -28.91 -21.03 23.56
CA VAL A 13 -28.78 -22.30 22.82
C VAL A 13 -27.79 -23.22 23.54
N SER A 14 -28.39 -24.34 23.92
CA SER A 14 -27.93 -25.54 24.61
C SER A 14 -26.61 -26.15 24.14
N CYS A 15 -25.86 -26.70 25.10
CA CYS A 15 -24.93 -27.81 24.89
C CYS A 15 -25.71 -29.08 24.52
N GLY A 16 -25.27 -29.80 23.49
CA GLY A 16 -25.77 -31.12 23.12
C GLY A 16 -24.64 -31.95 22.53
N SER A 17 -24.30 -33.04 23.21
CA SER A 17 -23.33 -34.05 22.76
C SER A 17 -24.04 -35.12 21.94
N LEU A 18 -23.56 -35.42 20.72
CA LEU A 18 -23.88 -36.64 19.99
C LEU A 18 -22.67 -37.17 19.21
N LYS A 19 -22.18 -38.30 19.73
CA LYS A 19 -21.45 -39.44 19.18
C LYS A 19 -20.76 -39.37 17.80
N ASP A 20 -19.49 -39.74 17.89
CA ASP A 20 -18.54 -40.33 16.94
C ASP A 20 -19.15 -41.27 15.89
N GLU A 21 -18.82 -41.08 14.60
CA GLU A 21 -18.06 -42.07 13.82
C GLU A 21 -17.72 -41.58 12.38
N SER A 22 -16.41 -41.54 12.13
CA SER A 22 -15.69 -41.78 10.87
C SER A 22 -15.51 -40.65 9.83
N GLN A 23 -14.22 -40.41 9.57
CA GLN A 23 -13.61 -39.78 8.41
C GLN A 23 -13.86 -38.28 8.18
N SER A 24 -13.13 -37.45 8.91
CA SER A 24 -12.44 -36.30 8.30
C SER A 24 -11.34 -35.82 9.23
N GLY A 25 -10.08 -36.05 8.87
CA GLY A 25 -8.94 -35.37 9.47
C GLY A 25 -8.91 -33.91 9.02
N ALA A 26 -9.96 -33.15 9.31
CA ALA A 26 -9.94 -31.71 9.24
C ALA A 26 -9.14 -31.19 10.43
N LEU A 27 -8.24 -30.25 10.16
CA LEU A 27 -7.37 -29.55 11.11
C LEU A 27 -8.17 -28.72 12.13
N ALA A 28 -9.01 -29.36 12.93
CA ALA A 28 -9.60 -28.78 14.13
C ALA A 28 -8.50 -28.69 15.20
N GLY A 29 -7.73 -27.60 15.19
CA GLY A 29 -6.75 -27.34 16.24
C GLY A 29 -5.68 -26.29 15.94
N ALA A 30 -5.52 -25.83 14.70
CA ALA A 30 -4.60 -24.75 14.41
C ALA A 30 -5.22 -23.42 14.88
N ARG A 31 -4.78 -22.91 16.03
CA ARG A 31 -5.21 -21.58 16.52
C ARG A 31 -4.87 -20.53 15.47
N ASP A 32 -5.76 -19.57 15.25
CA ASP A 32 -5.46 -18.42 14.41
C ASP A 32 -4.19 -17.72 14.94
N ARG A 33 -3.37 -17.25 14.01
CA ARG A 33 -2.19 -16.45 14.31
C ARG A 33 -2.59 -14.99 14.34
N HIS A 34 -2.24 -14.32 15.44
CA HIS A 34 -2.37 -12.89 15.59
C HIS A 34 -1.20 -12.17 14.88
N ILE A 35 -1.51 -11.28 13.94
CA ILE A 35 -0.56 -10.45 13.21
C ILE A 35 -0.74 -9.00 13.66
N VAL A 36 0.36 -8.33 13.98
CA VAL A 36 0.38 -6.96 14.50
C VAL A 36 1.39 -6.13 13.72
N ASP A 37 0.99 -4.91 13.36
CA ASP A 37 1.89 -3.85 12.92
C ASP A 37 1.74 -2.67 13.89
N VAL A 38 2.77 -2.47 14.72
CA VAL A 38 2.77 -1.44 15.76
C VAL A 38 2.93 -0.04 15.19
N ASP A 39 3.63 0.10 14.06
CA ASP A 39 3.88 1.39 13.42
C ASP A 39 2.65 1.81 12.60
N GLY A 40 1.98 0.85 11.94
CA GLY A 40 0.67 1.04 11.33
C GLY A 40 -0.50 1.12 12.32
N GLY A 41 -0.30 0.73 13.58
CA GLY A 41 -1.34 0.79 14.61
C GLY A 41 -2.54 -0.13 14.33
N TRP A 42 -2.29 -1.33 13.81
CA TRP A 42 -3.35 -2.30 13.52
C TRP A 42 -2.93 -3.74 13.84
N SER A 43 -3.92 -4.59 14.04
CA SER A 43 -3.75 -6.03 14.20
C SER A 43 -4.93 -6.80 13.61
N LEU A 44 -4.70 -8.04 13.20
CA LEU A 44 -5.73 -8.96 12.73
C LEU A 44 -5.35 -10.42 13.05
N ASP A 45 -6.31 -11.32 12.92
CA ASP A 45 -6.12 -12.76 13.05
C ASP A 45 -6.21 -13.41 11.66
N ALA A 46 -5.31 -14.36 11.39
CA ALA A 46 -5.29 -15.13 10.16
C ALA A 46 -5.05 -16.61 10.44
N PRO A 47 -5.52 -17.52 9.56
CA PRO A 47 -5.23 -18.95 9.71
C PRO A 47 -3.74 -19.20 9.86
N SER A 48 -3.34 -19.96 10.88
CA SER A 48 -1.92 -20.27 11.09
C SER A 48 -1.31 -21.17 10.01
N SER A 49 -2.14 -21.79 9.19
CA SER A 49 -1.72 -22.55 7.99
C SER A 49 -1.43 -21.65 6.78
N TRP A 50 -1.76 -20.36 6.83
CA TRP A 50 -1.52 -19.42 5.74
C TRP A 50 -0.16 -18.73 5.89
N PHE A 51 0.41 -18.33 4.76
CA PHE A 51 1.68 -17.63 4.69
C PHE A 51 1.45 -16.12 4.79
N ASP A 52 2.39 -15.37 5.35
CA ASP A 52 2.37 -13.91 5.30
C ASP A 52 3.76 -13.33 5.05
N ARG A 53 3.78 -12.07 4.60
CA ARG A 53 4.99 -11.25 4.55
C ARG A 53 4.65 -9.77 4.65
N PRO A 54 5.61 -8.92 5.08
CA PRO A 54 5.42 -7.48 5.04
C PRO A 54 5.01 -6.98 3.65
N SER A 55 4.14 -5.98 3.61
CA SER A 55 3.81 -5.21 2.41
C SER A 55 4.19 -3.74 2.61
N ALA A 56 4.20 -2.99 1.52
CA ALA A 56 4.37 -1.53 1.57
C ALA A 56 3.33 -0.85 2.47
N GLN A 57 3.67 0.32 3.00
CA GLN A 57 2.75 1.22 3.71
C GLN A 57 2.16 0.58 4.98
N HIS A 58 3.04 0.19 5.90
CA HIS A 58 2.72 -0.59 7.11
C HIS A 58 1.74 -1.72 6.83
N GLY A 59 1.97 -2.42 5.71
CA GLY A 59 1.04 -3.37 5.14
C GLY A 59 1.43 -4.81 5.38
N ARG A 60 0.54 -5.72 4.98
CA ARG A 60 0.73 -7.16 5.10
C ARG A 60 0.09 -7.88 3.94
N GLU A 61 0.81 -8.85 3.39
CA GLU A 61 0.28 -9.81 2.44
C GLU A 61 0.07 -11.13 3.16
N ILE A 62 -1.07 -11.78 2.92
CA ILE A 62 -1.43 -13.08 3.50
C ILE A 62 -1.93 -13.97 2.37
N MET A 63 -1.42 -15.19 2.28
CA MET A 63 -1.66 -16.10 1.16
C MET A 63 -2.06 -17.48 1.68
N SER A 64 -3.07 -18.08 1.09
CA SER A 64 -3.49 -19.46 1.42
C SER A 64 -2.58 -20.54 0.84
N TYR A 65 -1.44 -20.15 0.29
CA TYR A 65 -0.51 -20.96 -0.47
C TYR A 65 0.91 -20.46 -0.20
N ASP A 66 1.92 -21.31 -0.43
CA ASP A 66 3.32 -20.91 -0.32
C ASP A 66 3.69 -20.01 -1.52
N PRO A 67 4.09 -18.75 -1.31
CA PRO A 67 4.51 -17.88 -2.40
C PRO A 67 5.89 -18.24 -2.98
N THR A 68 6.65 -19.11 -2.32
CA THR A 68 8.01 -19.46 -2.70
C THR A 68 8.03 -20.26 -3.99
N GLY A 69 8.79 -19.79 -4.99
CA GLY A 69 8.91 -20.45 -6.29
C GLY A 69 7.72 -20.26 -7.22
N MET A 70 6.78 -19.36 -6.87
CA MET A 70 5.66 -19.01 -7.73
C MET A 70 5.90 -17.74 -8.55
N ASP A 71 5.22 -17.65 -9.70
CA ASP A 71 5.25 -16.50 -10.59
C ASP A 71 4.86 -15.20 -9.86
N ASN A 72 5.45 -14.08 -10.29
CA ASN A 72 5.21 -12.75 -9.71
C ASN A 72 5.39 -12.70 -8.18
N SER A 73 6.38 -13.46 -7.67
CA SER A 73 6.65 -13.59 -6.23
C SER A 73 5.43 -14.06 -5.44
N GLY A 74 4.57 -14.88 -6.05
CA GLY A 74 3.34 -15.37 -5.43
C GLY A 74 2.18 -14.37 -5.40
N ASN A 75 2.26 -13.23 -6.10
CA ASN A 75 1.12 -12.29 -6.20
C ASN A 75 0.00 -12.79 -7.14
N THR A 76 0.25 -13.88 -7.86
CA THR A 76 -0.72 -14.55 -8.72
C THR A 76 -1.13 -15.87 -8.04
N PRO A 77 -2.30 -15.93 -7.38
CA PRO A 77 -2.78 -17.15 -6.75
C PRO A 77 -2.88 -18.31 -7.75
N PRO A 78 -2.49 -19.53 -7.36
CA PRO A 78 -2.81 -20.73 -8.13
C PRO A 78 -4.32 -21.00 -8.04
N PRO A 79 -4.87 -21.86 -8.91
CA PRO A 79 -6.27 -22.29 -8.80
C PRO A 79 -6.61 -22.81 -7.39
N GLY A 80 -7.67 -22.25 -6.79
CA GLY A 80 -8.09 -22.56 -5.42
C GLY A 80 -7.35 -21.77 -4.32
N GLY A 81 -6.28 -21.05 -4.66
CA GLY A 81 -5.59 -20.13 -3.76
C GLY A 81 -6.28 -18.76 -3.65
N ILE A 82 -5.95 -18.01 -2.61
CA ILE A 82 -6.31 -16.59 -2.47
C ILE A 82 -5.13 -15.78 -1.92
N PHE A 83 -4.97 -14.58 -2.47
CA PHE A 83 -4.04 -13.56 -2.03
C PHE A 83 -4.82 -12.45 -1.36
N PHE A 84 -4.42 -12.07 -0.16
CA PHE A 84 -4.94 -10.96 0.62
C PHE A 84 -3.84 -9.93 0.83
N ARG A 85 -4.17 -8.64 0.72
CA ARG A 85 -3.25 -7.54 1.03
C ARG A 85 -3.98 -6.46 1.82
N LEU A 86 -3.34 -5.98 2.89
CA LEU A 86 -3.70 -4.77 3.63
C LEU A 86 -2.59 -3.74 3.45
N GLN A 87 -2.95 -2.48 3.20
CA GLN A 87 -2.04 -1.33 3.12
C GLN A 87 -2.64 -0.09 3.78
N MET A 88 -1.79 0.76 4.36
CA MET A 88 -2.16 2.07 4.89
C MET A 88 -1.80 3.18 3.90
N GLN A 89 -2.60 3.31 2.85
CA GLN A 89 -2.32 4.26 1.78
C GLN A 89 -2.48 5.72 2.22
N GLN A 90 -1.71 6.61 1.61
CA GLN A 90 -1.81 8.04 1.85
C GLN A 90 -3.18 8.60 1.40
N ASN A 91 -3.79 9.42 2.26
CA ASN A 91 -5.04 10.13 2.05
C ASN A 91 -4.91 11.59 2.56
N PRO A 92 -4.06 12.41 1.91
CA PRO A 92 -3.69 13.73 2.42
C PRO A 92 -4.88 14.70 2.47
N ASP A 93 -5.85 14.50 1.58
CA ASP A 93 -7.08 15.29 1.49
C ASP A 93 -8.13 14.86 2.55
N ARG A 94 -7.78 13.88 3.40
CA ARG A 94 -8.61 13.37 4.52
C ARG A 94 -10.00 12.92 4.08
N LEU A 95 -10.08 12.36 2.88
CA LEU A 95 -11.33 11.92 2.28
C LEU A 95 -11.94 10.77 3.09
N ASP A 96 -13.26 10.69 3.11
CA ASP A 96 -13.93 9.44 3.48
C ASP A 96 -13.67 8.35 2.43
N ALA A 97 -14.00 7.10 2.75
CA ALA A 97 -13.74 5.96 1.88
C ALA A 97 -14.39 6.11 0.48
N ALA A 98 -15.64 6.59 0.42
CA ALA A 98 -16.35 6.76 -0.84
C ALA A 98 -15.74 7.88 -1.70
N ALA A 99 -15.35 9.00 -1.11
CA ALA A 99 -14.69 10.12 -1.78
C ALA A 99 -13.27 9.75 -2.24
N PHE A 100 -12.53 9.01 -1.43
CA PHE A 100 -11.21 8.49 -1.77
C PHE A 100 -11.25 7.62 -3.04
N LEU A 101 -12.25 6.74 -3.14
CA LEU A 101 -12.48 5.91 -4.32
C LEU A 101 -12.83 6.72 -5.56
N ARG A 102 -13.78 7.65 -5.44
CA ARG A 102 -14.17 8.54 -6.55
C ARG A 102 -12.99 9.34 -7.08
N ALA A 103 -12.12 9.85 -6.21
CA ALA A 103 -10.92 10.58 -6.60
C ALA A 103 -9.93 9.73 -7.42
N ARG A 104 -10.01 8.40 -7.31
CA ARG A 104 -9.19 7.43 -8.07
C ARG A 104 -9.92 6.85 -9.28
N GLY A 105 -11.12 7.34 -9.60
CA GLY A 105 -11.97 6.77 -10.66
C GLY A 105 -12.44 5.35 -10.36
N GLN A 106 -12.45 4.96 -9.08
CA GLN A 106 -12.88 3.64 -8.60
C GLN A 106 -14.27 3.72 -7.94
N GLY A 107 -14.88 2.56 -7.70
CA GLY A 107 -16.15 2.45 -6.95
C GLY A 107 -17.42 2.75 -7.76
N THR A 108 -17.31 3.01 -9.06
CA THR A 108 -18.46 3.23 -9.96
C THR A 108 -18.24 2.57 -11.32
N GLY A 109 -19.31 2.14 -11.98
CA GLY A 109 -19.29 1.62 -13.36
C GLY A 109 -19.62 0.13 -13.48
N ASN A 110 -19.68 -0.36 -14.72
CA ASN A 110 -20.18 -1.72 -15.04
C ASN A 110 -19.30 -2.87 -14.51
N GLY A 111 -18.09 -2.58 -14.04
CA GLY A 111 -17.21 -3.57 -13.41
C GLY A 111 -17.51 -3.81 -11.92
N VAL A 112 -18.37 -3.01 -11.29
CA VAL A 112 -18.77 -3.22 -9.89
C VAL A 112 -19.88 -4.27 -9.85
N LEU A 113 -19.59 -5.44 -9.28
CA LEU A 113 -20.54 -6.55 -9.15
C LEU A 113 -21.33 -6.50 -7.84
N GLU A 114 -20.68 -6.06 -6.76
CA GLU A 114 -21.26 -5.93 -5.42
C GLU A 114 -20.75 -4.63 -4.79
N HIS A 115 -21.61 -3.94 -4.05
CA HIS A 115 -21.26 -2.78 -3.25
C HIS A 115 -22.04 -2.83 -1.94
N SER A 116 -21.39 -2.55 -0.81
CA SER A 116 -22.03 -2.44 0.49
C SER A 116 -21.28 -1.50 1.41
N GLN A 117 -22.04 -0.84 2.30
CA GLN A 117 -21.49 -0.06 3.40
C GLN A 117 -21.50 -0.91 4.67
N LEU A 118 -20.37 -0.96 5.37
CA LEU A 118 -20.15 -1.81 6.53
C LEU A 118 -19.59 -0.99 7.70
N VAL A 119 -19.47 -1.65 8.85
CA VAL A 119 -18.63 -1.18 9.96
C VAL A 119 -17.58 -2.23 10.26
N ILE A 120 -16.30 -1.86 10.19
CA ILE A 120 -15.16 -2.71 10.49
C ILE A 120 -14.32 -2.01 11.56
N ALA A 121 -13.98 -2.73 12.64
CA ALA A 121 -13.21 -2.17 13.76
C ALA A 121 -13.80 -0.85 14.32
N GLY A 122 -15.14 -0.70 14.26
CA GLY A 122 -15.85 0.52 14.69
C GLY A 122 -15.76 1.70 13.71
N GLN A 123 -15.16 1.53 12.53
CA GLN A 123 -15.05 2.56 11.49
C GLN A 123 -16.03 2.28 10.34
N PRO A 124 -16.67 3.31 9.77
CA PRO A 124 -17.39 3.18 8.50
C PRO A 124 -16.46 2.68 7.40
N ALA A 125 -16.92 1.69 6.64
CA ALA A 125 -16.17 1.07 5.57
C ALA A 125 -17.02 0.95 4.30
N GLU A 126 -16.36 1.06 3.15
CA GLU A 126 -16.94 0.75 1.84
C GLU A 126 -16.37 -0.58 1.36
N PHE A 127 -17.25 -1.49 0.92
CA PHE A 127 -16.89 -2.77 0.34
C PHE A 127 -17.32 -2.87 -1.11
N TYR A 128 -16.45 -3.44 -1.94
CA TYR A 128 -16.71 -3.71 -3.34
C TYR A 128 -16.24 -5.09 -3.76
N LEU A 129 -17.05 -5.76 -4.57
CA LEU A 129 -16.58 -6.82 -5.46
C LEU A 129 -16.47 -6.22 -6.86
N VAL A 130 -15.26 -6.17 -7.40
CA VAL A 130 -14.98 -5.58 -8.72
C VAL A 130 -14.49 -6.66 -9.67
N ARG A 131 -15.02 -6.67 -10.89
CA ARG A 131 -14.50 -7.43 -12.01
C ARG A 131 -13.69 -6.50 -12.92
N GLN A 132 -12.44 -6.87 -13.19
CA GLN A 132 -11.59 -6.26 -14.19
C GLN A 132 -11.26 -7.30 -15.26
N PRO A 133 -11.57 -7.06 -16.54
CA PRO A 133 -11.23 -8.00 -17.61
C PRO A 133 -9.71 -8.24 -17.65
N LEU A 134 -9.30 -9.51 -17.64
CA LEU A 134 -7.91 -9.93 -17.76
C LEU A 134 -7.73 -10.82 -19.00
N PRO A 135 -6.49 -11.01 -19.49
CA PRO A 135 -6.24 -11.99 -20.55
C PRO A 135 -6.77 -13.37 -20.17
N LEU A 136 -7.22 -14.18 -21.16
CA LEU A 136 -7.87 -15.48 -20.94
C LEU A 136 -7.16 -16.40 -19.92
N GLY A 137 -5.82 -16.43 -19.89
CA GLY A 137 -5.05 -17.24 -18.94
C GLY A 137 -5.14 -16.78 -17.47
N MET A 138 -5.65 -15.57 -17.22
CA MET A 138 -5.82 -14.96 -15.90
C MET A 138 -7.29 -14.66 -15.60
N ALA A 139 -8.24 -15.20 -16.37
CA ALA A 139 -9.67 -14.98 -16.18
C ALA A 139 -10.15 -15.35 -14.75
N HIS A 140 -9.49 -16.32 -14.12
CA HIS A 140 -9.75 -16.73 -12.75
C HIS A 140 -9.36 -15.68 -11.68
N LEU A 141 -8.70 -14.59 -12.08
CA LEU A 141 -8.26 -13.48 -11.20
C LEU A 141 -9.03 -12.19 -11.43
N GLU A 142 -10.02 -12.18 -12.34
CA GLU A 142 -10.72 -10.96 -12.75
C GLU A 142 -11.49 -10.32 -11.60
N GLN A 143 -11.91 -11.11 -10.61
CA GLN A 143 -12.70 -10.62 -9.49
C GLN A 143 -11.80 -10.28 -8.31
N THR A 144 -11.99 -9.10 -7.72
CA THR A 144 -11.27 -8.64 -6.53
C THR A 144 -12.26 -8.15 -5.49
N LEU A 145 -12.13 -8.65 -4.26
CA LEU A 145 -12.78 -8.10 -3.08
C LEU A 145 -11.96 -6.90 -2.60
N SER A 146 -12.60 -5.80 -2.23
CA SER A 146 -11.90 -4.62 -1.73
C SER A 146 -12.67 -3.93 -0.61
N TRP A 147 -11.97 -3.60 0.48
CA TRP A 147 -12.49 -2.81 1.60
C TRP A 147 -11.67 -1.53 1.77
N TYR A 148 -12.36 -0.44 2.05
CA TYR A 148 -11.78 0.87 2.26
C TYR A 148 -12.35 1.47 3.53
N LEU A 149 -11.49 1.84 4.47
CA LEU A 149 -11.87 2.43 5.74
C LEU A 149 -10.77 3.32 6.29
N ARG A 150 -11.13 4.31 7.10
CA ARG A 150 -10.14 5.17 7.76
C ARG A 150 -9.57 4.50 9.00
N SER A 151 -8.32 4.81 9.32
CA SER A 151 -7.79 4.54 10.66
C SER A 151 -8.31 5.62 11.63
N PRO A 152 -8.68 5.26 12.87
CA PRO A 152 -9.03 6.23 13.90
C PRO A 152 -7.81 6.98 14.47
N PHE A 153 -6.58 6.52 14.19
CA PHE A 153 -5.35 7.10 14.74
C PHE A 153 -4.50 7.86 13.72
N PHE A 154 -4.75 7.66 12.43
CA PHE A 154 -4.14 8.43 11.35
C PHE A 154 -5.21 9.23 10.61
N ASP A 155 -5.11 10.55 10.63
CA ASP A 155 -6.07 11.44 9.96
C ASP A 155 -5.84 11.51 8.43
N ASP A 156 -4.66 11.11 7.97
CA ASP A 156 -4.15 11.21 6.60
C ASP A 156 -3.91 9.83 5.95
N ARG A 157 -4.54 8.76 6.46
CA ARG A 157 -4.42 7.40 5.94
C ARG A 157 -5.78 6.79 5.57
N MET A 158 -5.78 5.99 4.52
CA MET A 158 -6.84 5.07 4.15
C MET A 158 -6.31 3.64 4.29
N VAL A 159 -6.99 2.83 5.10
CA VAL A 159 -6.74 1.39 5.11
C VAL A 159 -7.42 0.81 3.88
N VAL A 160 -6.62 0.20 3.02
CA VAL A 160 -7.05 -0.47 1.80
C VAL A 160 -6.76 -1.94 1.94
N ILE A 161 -7.80 -2.75 1.89
CA ILE A 161 -7.70 -4.20 1.95
C ILE A 161 -8.21 -4.74 0.62
N SER A 162 -7.47 -5.65 0.00
CA SER A 162 -7.91 -6.35 -1.20
C SER A 162 -7.67 -7.85 -1.10
N ALA A 163 -8.51 -8.64 -1.77
CA ALA A 163 -8.28 -10.06 -1.94
C ALA A 163 -8.67 -10.54 -3.34
N VAL A 164 -7.84 -11.41 -3.90
CA VAL A 164 -7.98 -11.96 -5.25
C VAL A 164 -7.68 -13.47 -5.22
N PRO A 165 -8.47 -14.33 -5.86
CA PRO A 165 -9.69 -14.00 -6.60
C PRO A 165 -10.93 -13.85 -5.69
N GLY A 166 -11.82 -12.94 -6.06
CA GLY A 166 -12.97 -12.54 -5.24
C GLY A 166 -14.13 -13.55 -5.23
N ASP A 167 -14.16 -14.47 -6.19
CA ASP A 167 -15.08 -15.62 -6.25
C ASP A 167 -14.45 -16.91 -5.70
N SER A 168 -13.31 -16.81 -5.02
CA SER A 168 -12.68 -17.95 -4.34
C SER A 168 -13.63 -18.59 -3.31
N GLN A 169 -13.53 -19.91 -3.18
CA GLN A 169 -14.17 -20.65 -2.08
C GLN A 169 -13.66 -20.22 -0.69
N LEU A 170 -12.52 -19.53 -0.65
CA LEU A 170 -11.92 -18.98 0.58
C LEU A 170 -12.43 -17.56 0.94
N ARG A 171 -13.40 -17.00 0.19
CA ARG A 171 -13.97 -15.66 0.47
C ARG A 171 -14.41 -15.49 1.94
N ALA A 172 -15.13 -16.47 2.49
CA ALA A 172 -15.61 -16.41 3.88
C ALA A 172 -14.47 -16.41 4.92
N GLU A 173 -13.31 -16.99 4.58
CA GLU A 173 -12.11 -16.95 5.42
C GLU A 173 -11.51 -15.54 5.40
N VAL A 174 -11.38 -14.93 4.22
CA VAL A 174 -10.92 -13.55 4.07
C VAL A 174 -11.83 -12.56 4.81
N GLU A 175 -13.15 -12.70 4.69
CA GLU A 175 -14.08 -11.84 5.42
C GLU A 175 -13.92 -11.97 6.94
N ARG A 176 -13.57 -13.15 7.45
CA ARG A 176 -13.24 -13.36 8.87
C ARG A 176 -11.94 -12.67 9.27
N ILE A 177 -10.90 -12.75 8.44
CA ILE A 177 -9.64 -12.01 8.62
C ILE A 177 -9.95 -10.51 8.71
N VAL A 178 -10.74 -9.95 7.79
CA VAL A 178 -11.13 -8.52 7.81
C VAL A 178 -11.93 -8.17 9.06
N ALA A 179 -12.88 -9.01 9.48
CA ALA A 179 -13.71 -8.78 10.67
C ALA A 179 -12.90 -8.79 11.99
N SER A 180 -11.77 -9.51 12.02
CA SER A 180 -10.86 -9.54 13.16
C SER A 180 -10.04 -8.26 13.33
N LEU A 181 -10.00 -7.38 12.32
CA LEU A 181 -9.22 -6.15 12.36
C LEU A 181 -9.50 -5.34 13.63
N ARG A 182 -8.43 -4.89 14.28
CA ARG A 182 -8.44 -3.96 15.41
C ARG A 182 -7.43 -2.86 15.16
N PHE A 183 -7.77 -1.67 15.64
CA PHE A 183 -6.88 -0.51 15.63
C PHE A 183 -6.33 -0.26 17.03
N ALA A 184 -5.07 0.13 17.09
CA ALA A 184 -4.37 0.59 18.27
C ALA A 184 -3.61 1.88 17.93
N ARG A 185 -3.24 2.65 18.96
CA ARG A 185 -2.42 3.85 18.74
C ARG A 185 -1.07 3.41 18.13
N PRO A 186 -0.66 3.96 16.98
CA PRO A 186 0.61 3.62 16.35
C PRO A 186 1.78 4.08 17.21
N ALA A 187 2.93 3.45 17.02
CA ALA A 187 4.20 3.94 17.54
C ALA A 187 4.49 5.35 16.99
N ALA A 188 5.28 6.13 17.74
CA ALA A 188 5.74 7.41 17.24
C ALA A 188 6.70 7.20 16.05
N VAL A 189 6.55 8.00 15.00
CA VAL A 189 7.43 7.97 13.84
C VAL A 189 8.88 8.19 14.29
N ASN A 190 9.77 7.29 13.91
CA ASN A 190 11.19 7.42 14.18
C ASN A 190 11.83 8.39 13.18
N LEU A 191 12.23 9.57 13.66
CA LEU A 191 12.89 10.59 12.84
C LEU A 191 14.42 10.47 12.82
N MET A 192 14.99 9.36 13.30
CA MET A 192 16.43 9.13 13.30
C MET A 192 16.86 8.32 12.06
N PRO A 193 17.54 8.93 11.07
CA PRO A 193 18.00 8.21 9.89
C PRO A 193 19.19 7.30 10.23
N THR A 194 19.30 6.13 9.60
CA THR A 194 20.51 5.29 9.73
C THR A 194 21.57 5.64 8.68
N ILE A 195 21.19 6.35 7.62
CA ILE A 195 22.10 6.90 6.60
C ILE A 195 22.30 8.39 6.90
N SER A 196 23.54 8.84 7.04
CA SER A 196 23.82 10.25 7.34
C SER A 196 23.63 11.16 6.13
N ARG A 197 23.49 12.47 6.37
CA ARG A 197 23.46 13.49 5.30
C ARG A 197 24.70 13.40 4.42
N ALA A 198 25.87 13.21 5.03
CA ALA A 198 27.14 13.10 4.33
C ALA A 198 27.17 11.89 3.40
N ASP A 199 26.65 10.74 3.84
CA ASP A 199 26.57 9.53 3.03
C ASP A 199 25.59 9.71 1.86
N ALA A 200 24.44 10.36 2.10
CA ALA A 200 23.46 10.66 1.04
C ALA A 200 24.07 11.58 -0.04
N LEU A 201 24.80 12.62 0.37
CA LEU A 201 25.54 13.50 -0.55
C LEU A 201 26.65 12.74 -1.29
N ALA A 202 27.39 11.88 -0.58
CA ALA A 202 28.47 11.08 -1.15
C ALA A 202 27.99 10.17 -2.27
N ARG A 203 26.78 9.60 -2.19
CA ARG A 203 26.17 8.78 -3.26
C ARG A 203 26.03 9.53 -4.59
N VAL A 204 25.78 10.84 -4.53
CA VAL A 204 25.73 11.70 -5.73
C VAL A 204 27.14 12.08 -6.16
N LEU A 205 27.97 12.53 -5.22
CA LEU A 205 29.32 13.02 -5.50
C LEU A 205 30.28 11.95 -6.01
N SER A 206 30.05 10.67 -5.70
CA SER A 206 30.89 9.56 -6.16
C SER A 206 30.66 9.18 -7.63
N ARG A 207 29.78 9.88 -8.35
CA ARG A 207 29.43 9.53 -9.73
C ARG A 207 30.51 9.92 -10.73
N PRO A 208 31.00 8.97 -11.55
CA PRO A 208 31.96 9.28 -12.60
C PRO A 208 31.41 10.30 -13.59
N GLY A 209 32.21 11.32 -13.91
CA GLY A 209 31.87 12.34 -14.92
C GLY A 209 30.91 13.44 -14.44
N LEU A 210 30.44 13.39 -13.19
CA LEU A 210 29.64 14.46 -12.60
C LEU A 210 30.55 15.52 -11.96
N ALA A 211 30.42 16.77 -12.37
CA ALA A 211 31.05 17.92 -11.72
C ALA A 211 29.95 18.79 -11.09
N VAL A 212 29.86 18.77 -9.77
CA VAL A 212 28.79 19.44 -9.01
C VAL A 212 29.19 20.88 -8.66
N ASP A 213 28.34 21.83 -9.03
CA ASP A 213 28.49 23.26 -8.70
C ASP A 213 27.73 23.63 -7.42
N ARG A 214 26.57 23.00 -7.18
CA ARG A 214 25.74 23.17 -5.98
C ARG A 214 25.08 21.84 -5.63
N ILE A 215 25.02 21.51 -4.34
CA ILE A 215 24.32 20.33 -3.84
C ILE A 215 23.74 20.62 -2.46
N GLU A 216 22.50 20.20 -2.25
CA GLU A 216 21.81 20.26 -0.97
C GLU A 216 21.06 18.96 -0.74
N ALA A 217 20.95 18.57 0.52
CA ALA A 217 20.14 17.43 0.94
C ALA A 217 19.23 17.85 2.08
N LYS A 218 17.98 17.37 2.09
CA LYS A 218 17.03 17.52 3.20
C LYS A 218 16.52 16.14 3.61
N LEU A 219 16.35 15.94 4.90
CA LEU A 219 15.70 14.74 5.43
C LEU A 219 14.21 15.04 5.61
N VAL A 220 13.36 14.26 4.96
CA VAL A 220 11.90 14.46 4.97
C VAL A 220 11.17 13.13 5.18
N LEU A 221 9.92 13.18 5.61
CA LEU A 221 9.01 12.05 5.49
C LEU A 221 8.51 11.93 4.05
N TYR A 222 8.29 10.71 3.56
CA TYR A 222 7.84 10.49 2.19
C TYR A 222 6.53 11.23 1.89
N LYS A 223 5.58 11.28 2.84
CA LYS A 223 4.33 12.04 2.68
C LYS A 223 4.54 13.53 2.46
N GLU A 224 5.60 14.12 3.01
CA GLU A 224 5.93 15.54 2.85
C GLU A 224 6.47 15.80 1.44
N LEU A 225 7.21 14.84 0.88
CA LEU A 225 7.62 14.86 -0.51
C LEU A 225 6.41 14.76 -1.45
N GLU A 226 5.49 13.83 -1.20
CA GLU A 226 4.26 13.66 -1.99
C GLU A 226 3.35 14.90 -1.94
N ALA A 227 3.31 15.60 -0.80
CA ALA A 227 2.55 16.84 -0.63
C ALA A 227 3.02 17.98 -1.57
N THR A 228 4.23 17.90 -2.11
CA THR A 228 4.70 18.86 -3.15
C THR A 228 4.01 18.67 -4.50
N ASN A 229 3.33 17.53 -4.71
CA ASN A 229 2.66 17.11 -5.93
C ASN A 229 3.56 17.05 -7.18
N GLN A 230 4.89 17.02 -7.00
CA GLN A 230 5.84 16.96 -8.11
C GLN A 230 6.10 15.54 -8.61
N PHE A 231 5.87 14.53 -7.76
CA PHE A 231 6.31 13.14 -7.99
C PHE A 231 5.15 12.14 -8.09
N GLY A 232 3.90 12.61 -7.96
CA GLY A 232 2.74 11.75 -7.81
C GLY A 232 2.70 11.08 -6.43
N ARG A 233 1.88 10.03 -6.30
CA ARG A 233 1.75 9.23 -5.08
C ARG A 233 2.39 7.85 -5.28
N SER A 234 3.21 7.41 -4.34
CA SER A 234 3.79 6.09 -4.31
C SER A 234 2.80 5.07 -3.75
N GLY A 235 2.69 3.93 -4.43
CA GLY A 235 2.02 2.74 -3.90
C GLY A 235 2.94 1.81 -3.12
N MET A 236 4.22 2.17 -2.98
CA MET A 236 5.29 1.30 -2.48
C MET A 236 6.00 1.86 -1.25
N ASP A 237 6.11 3.18 -1.14
CA ASP A 237 6.81 3.82 -0.04
C ASP A 237 5.84 4.09 1.10
N ASP A 238 6.28 3.79 2.32
CA ASP A 238 5.52 4.16 3.51
C ASP A 238 5.48 5.68 3.63
N PRO A 239 4.31 6.31 3.84
CA PRO A 239 4.27 7.76 3.88
C PRO A 239 5.00 8.33 5.13
N ASP A 240 5.26 7.52 6.16
CA ASP A 240 6.09 7.89 7.32
C ASP A 240 7.55 7.40 7.21
N SER A 241 7.97 6.81 6.09
CA SER A 241 9.39 6.51 5.84
C SER A 241 10.18 7.80 5.69
N LEU A 242 11.36 7.83 6.32
CA LEU A 242 12.33 8.90 6.13
C LEU A 242 13.09 8.72 4.83
N VAL A 243 13.21 9.81 4.07
CA VAL A 243 13.99 9.86 2.84
C VAL A 243 14.91 11.08 2.79
N TRP A 244 16.10 10.87 2.23
CA TRP A 244 16.98 11.94 1.80
C TRP A 244 16.57 12.40 0.41
N VAL A 245 16.20 13.67 0.30
CA VAL A 245 16.03 14.35 -0.98
C VAL A 245 17.28 15.14 -1.26
N VAL A 246 18.04 14.74 -2.28
CA VAL A 246 19.30 15.38 -2.68
C VAL A 246 19.08 16.12 -3.99
N VAL A 247 19.24 17.44 -4.00
CA VAL A 247 19.16 18.28 -5.20
C VAL A 247 20.54 18.81 -5.53
N TYR A 248 20.93 18.74 -6.80
CA TYR A 248 22.24 19.19 -7.24
C TYR A 248 22.23 19.78 -8.65
N SER A 249 23.11 20.74 -8.90
CA SER A 249 23.37 21.32 -10.23
C SER A 249 24.83 21.16 -10.61
N GLY A 250 25.12 21.18 -11.90
CA GLY A 250 26.48 21.02 -12.40
C GLY A 250 26.55 20.48 -13.82
N LYS A 251 27.71 19.95 -14.19
CA LYS A 251 27.99 19.35 -15.50
C LYS A 251 28.01 17.83 -15.40
N GLY A 252 27.65 17.15 -16.50
CA GLY A 252 27.64 15.69 -16.56
C GLY A 252 26.40 15.04 -15.94
N ILE A 253 25.33 15.82 -15.72
CA ILE A 253 24.04 15.29 -15.25
C ILE A 253 23.40 14.46 -16.36
N PRO A 254 23.12 13.16 -16.13
CA PRO A 254 22.53 12.31 -17.15
C PRO A 254 21.04 12.63 -17.32
N ASN A 255 20.62 12.85 -18.57
CA ASN A 255 19.19 12.92 -18.89
C ASN A 255 18.65 11.49 -19.08
N ARG A 256 18.12 10.90 -18.01
CA ARG A 256 17.65 9.50 -17.99
C ARG A 256 16.16 9.31 -18.34
N PHE A 257 15.42 10.39 -18.61
CA PHE A 257 13.98 10.31 -18.95
C PHE A 257 13.67 9.92 -20.40
N LEU A 258 14.62 9.29 -21.08
CA LEU A 258 14.35 8.67 -22.38
C LEU A 258 13.69 7.31 -22.16
N GLY A 259 12.36 7.28 -22.25
CA GLY A 259 11.69 6.07 -22.71
C GLY A 259 12.23 5.64 -24.07
N PRO A 260 11.96 4.41 -24.54
CA PRO A 260 12.35 4.01 -25.89
C PRO A 260 11.88 5.08 -26.90
N PRO A 261 12.71 5.45 -27.89
CA PRO A 261 12.32 6.46 -28.87
C PRO A 261 10.96 6.08 -29.45
N PRO A 262 10.00 7.02 -29.56
CA PRO A 262 8.73 6.72 -30.19
C PRO A 262 9.04 6.12 -31.58
N MET A 263 8.38 5.02 -31.94
CA MET A 263 8.49 4.38 -33.25
C MET A 263 7.85 5.24 -34.36
N THR A 264 8.06 6.55 -34.31
CA THR A 264 7.60 7.52 -35.30
C THR A 264 8.82 8.14 -35.94
N THR A 265 8.85 8.10 -37.27
CA THR A 265 9.84 8.72 -38.17
C THR A 265 9.81 10.25 -38.07
N GLY A 266 10.17 10.80 -36.92
CA GLY A 266 10.34 12.22 -36.65
C GLY A 266 11.79 12.57 -36.38
N SER A 267 12.13 13.86 -36.42
CA SER A 267 13.48 14.34 -36.12
C SER A 267 13.94 13.85 -34.75
N THR A 268 15.19 13.36 -34.69
CA THR A 268 15.88 13.04 -33.45
C THR A 268 16.01 14.32 -32.63
N GLN A 269 15.10 14.56 -31.68
CA GLN A 269 15.29 15.61 -30.70
C GLN A 269 16.49 15.23 -29.85
N THR A 270 17.57 16.02 -29.95
CA THR A 270 18.67 15.93 -29.00
C THR A 270 18.15 16.48 -27.67
N PRO A 271 18.10 15.69 -26.59
CA PRO A 271 17.56 16.15 -25.32
C PRO A 271 18.38 17.33 -24.82
N GLU A 272 17.72 18.38 -24.36
CA GLU A 272 18.41 19.48 -23.69
C GLU A 272 19.18 18.92 -22.47
N PRO A 273 20.43 19.36 -22.24
CA PRO A 273 21.20 18.93 -21.09
C PRO A 273 20.50 19.36 -19.81
N CYS A 274 20.46 18.46 -18.83
CA CYS A 274 19.92 18.79 -17.53
C CYS A 274 20.86 19.75 -16.79
N VAL A 275 20.27 20.77 -16.20
CA VAL A 275 20.96 21.85 -15.49
C VAL A 275 21.02 21.58 -13.99
N TRP A 276 19.97 20.94 -13.47
CA TRP A 276 19.95 20.38 -12.13
C TRP A 276 19.19 19.05 -12.12
N ALA A 277 19.44 18.26 -11.09
CA ALA A 277 18.81 16.97 -10.85
C ALA A 277 18.45 16.82 -9.37
N TRP A 278 17.60 15.85 -9.10
CA TRP A 278 17.24 15.45 -7.75
C TRP A 278 17.22 13.94 -7.65
N GLU A 279 17.45 13.48 -6.44
CA GLU A 279 17.39 12.07 -6.07
C GLU A 279 16.73 11.89 -4.72
N VAL A 280 16.04 10.76 -4.59
CA VAL A 280 15.36 10.35 -3.37
C VAL A 280 15.94 9.02 -2.96
N PHE A 281 16.50 8.97 -1.75
CA PHE A 281 17.01 7.75 -1.13
C PHE A 281 16.25 7.49 0.16
N HIS A 282 15.91 6.24 0.43
CA HIS A 282 15.54 5.82 1.77
C HIS A 282 16.67 6.18 2.74
N ALA A 283 16.30 6.79 3.87
CA ALA A 283 17.24 7.20 4.91
C ALA A 283 17.58 6.04 5.87
N ASP A 284 17.07 4.85 5.57
CA ASP A 284 17.31 3.59 6.25
C ASP A 284 17.59 2.44 5.25
N THR A 285 17.50 1.19 5.73
CA THR A 285 17.62 -0.02 4.89
C THR A 285 16.26 -0.54 4.41
N SER A 286 15.19 0.24 4.55
CA SER A 286 13.84 -0.21 4.18
C SER A 286 13.74 -0.41 2.68
N PRO A 287 13.00 -1.43 2.23
CA PRO A 287 12.67 -1.59 0.82
C PRO A 287 11.74 -0.45 0.40
N GLY A 288 12.01 0.14 -0.76
CA GLY A 288 11.15 1.17 -1.33
C GLY A 288 11.71 1.73 -2.63
N SER A 289 11.03 2.71 -3.21
CA SER A 289 11.44 3.30 -4.48
C SER A 289 12.50 4.38 -4.27
N THR A 290 13.55 4.35 -5.07
CA THR A 290 14.46 5.49 -5.23
C THR A 290 14.03 6.29 -6.44
N GLY A 291 13.83 7.60 -6.26
CA GLY A 291 13.48 8.51 -7.35
C GLY A 291 14.71 9.17 -7.94
N PHE A 292 14.74 9.38 -9.25
CA PHE A 292 15.68 10.27 -9.93
C PHE A 292 14.90 11.14 -10.92
N GLY A 293 15.28 12.40 -11.01
CA GLY A 293 14.92 13.19 -12.15
C GLY A 293 15.84 14.37 -12.39
N CYS A 294 15.64 15.05 -13.50
CA CYS A 294 16.41 16.23 -13.83
C CYS A 294 15.61 17.24 -14.67
N ASN A 295 16.07 18.48 -14.66
CA ASN A 295 15.38 19.60 -15.29
C ASN A 295 16.38 20.44 -16.12
N PRO A 296 16.05 20.78 -17.38
CA PRO A 296 16.93 21.58 -18.24
C PRO A 296 16.86 23.10 -17.95
N ARG A 297 15.95 23.58 -17.09
CA ARG A 297 15.80 25.01 -16.80
C ARG A 297 16.55 25.41 -15.52
N PHE A 298 17.36 26.47 -15.60
CA PHE A 298 18.13 27.01 -14.47
C PHE A 298 17.23 27.81 -13.52
N THR A 299 16.40 27.11 -12.76
CA THR A 299 15.74 27.65 -11.57
C THR A 299 15.84 26.59 -10.47
N TRP A 300 16.47 26.95 -9.35
CA TRP A 300 16.53 26.04 -8.20
C TRP A 300 15.10 25.67 -7.77
N PRO A 301 14.81 24.39 -7.47
CA PRO A 301 13.43 23.96 -7.23
C PRO A 301 12.82 24.62 -6.00
N GLU A 302 11.80 25.46 -6.20
CA GLU A 302 11.05 26.09 -5.11
C GLU A 302 10.38 25.05 -4.19
N TRP A 303 9.90 23.94 -4.77
CA TRP A 303 9.33 22.84 -4.00
C TRP A 303 10.34 22.27 -3.00
N PHE A 304 11.63 22.20 -3.36
CA PHE A 304 12.68 21.71 -2.48
C PHE A 304 12.98 22.73 -1.38
N ALA A 305 13.01 24.02 -1.72
CA ALA A 305 13.18 25.08 -0.73
C ALA A 305 12.07 25.05 0.34
N GLY A 306 10.83 24.74 -0.05
CA GLY A 306 9.67 24.63 0.83
C GLY A 306 9.58 23.34 1.67
N LEU A 307 10.40 22.32 1.40
CA LEU A 307 10.41 21.10 2.21
C LEU A 307 10.90 21.36 3.64
N PRO A 308 10.36 20.66 4.65
CA PRO A 308 10.96 20.60 5.98
C PRO A 308 12.35 19.95 5.92
N ASP A 309 13.10 20.05 7.02
CA ASP A 309 14.36 19.33 7.19
C ASP A 309 14.41 18.79 8.62
N HIS A 310 14.33 17.46 8.74
CA HIS A 310 14.34 16.73 10.03
C HIS A 310 15.75 16.27 10.43
N SER A 311 16.80 16.72 9.73
CA SER A 311 18.19 16.33 9.96
C SER A 311 18.93 17.07 11.07
#